data_AF-A0A0P8YAG4-F1
#
_entry.id   AF-A0A0P8YAG4-F1
#
_cell.length_a   1.000
_cell.length_b   1.000
_cell.length_c   1.000
_cell.angle_alpha   90.00
_cell.angle_beta   90.00
_cell.angle_gamma   90.00
#
_symmetry.space_group_name_H-M   'P 1'
#
loop_
_entity.id
_entity.type
_entity.pdbx_description
1 polymer ?
#
loop_
_entity_poly.entity_id
_entity_poly.type
_entity_poly.pdbx_seq_one_letter_code
_entity_poly.pdbx_strand_id
1 'polypeptide(L)' 'MRAKDASVAAPLIGDDDEVRDITGDDLKAAQRGRPALPPNKRKRRVNLMLDPEVIEGLKAEGNMSASVNNILREKLGL' A
#
# COMPACT_ATOMS: atom_id res chain seq x y z
N MET A 1 -37.93 12.99 16.00
CA MET A 1 -36.72 12.36 15.44
C MET A 1 -35.57 13.34 15.59
N ARG A 2 -34.59 13.09 16.48
CA ARG A 2 -33.38 13.91 16.62
C ARG A 2 -32.23 13.19 15.93
N ALA A 3 -31.47 13.92 15.12
CA ALA A 3 -30.25 13.44 14.49
C ALA A 3 -29.25 12.98 15.57
N LYS A 4 -28.65 11.81 15.36
CA LYS A 4 -27.53 11.31 16.16
C LYS A 4 -26.29 12.08 15.69
N ASP A 5 -25.93 13.14 16.41
CA ASP A 5 -24.59 13.70 16.31
C ASP A 5 -23.60 12.61 16.72
N ALA A 6 -22.88 12.06 15.74
CA ALA A 6 -21.76 11.18 16.00
C ALA A 6 -20.73 12.02 16.75
N SER A 7 -20.56 11.75 18.05
CA SER A 7 -19.54 12.38 18.87
C SER A 7 -18.18 12.20 18.20
N VAL A 8 -17.66 13.28 17.62
CA VAL A 8 -16.34 13.30 17.00
C VAL A 8 -15.33 13.10 18.14
N ALA A 9 -14.59 11.98 18.11
CA ALA A 9 -13.52 11.75 19.07
C ALA A 9 -12.51 12.91 18.99
N ALA A 10 -12.03 13.38 20.14
CA ALA A 10 -11.06 14.47 20.19
C ALA A 10 -9.84 14.13 19.31
N PRO A 11 -9.33 15.09 18.51
CA PRO A 11 -8.20 14.86 17.62
C PRO A 11 -6.98 14.34 18.38
N LEU A 12 -6.14 13.56 17.69
CA LEU A 12 -4.92 12.97 18.26
C LEU A 12 -3.75 13.97 18.35
N ILE A 13 -3.83 15.05 17.57
CA ILE A 13 -2.84 16.14 17.52
C ILE A 13 -3.60 17.43 17.83
N GLY A 14 -3.09 18.21 18.78
CA GLY A 14 -3.64 19.51 19.17
C GLY A 14 -3.25 20.64 18.22
N ASP A 15 -3.85 21.83 18.41
CA ASP A 15 -3.52 23.03 17.63
C ASP A 15 -2.10 23.56 17.91
N ASP A 16 -1.47 23.06 18.98
CA ASP A 16 -0.09 23.28 19.39
C ASP A 16 0.89 22.27 18.79
N ASP A 17 0.44 21.41 17.85
CA ASP A 17 1.18 20.29 17.27
C ASP A 17 1.65 19.24 18.31
N GLU A 18 1.17 19.32 19.56
CA GLU A 18 1.46 18.34 20.60
C GLU A 18 0.58 17.09 20.43
N VAL A 19 1.18 15.93 20.66
CA VAL A 19 0.51 14.63 20.55
C VAL A 19 0.02 14.19 21.92
N ARG A 20 -1.30 13.97 22.06
CA ARG A 20 -1.87 13.45 23.31
C ARG A 20 -1.64 11.95 23.48
N ASP A 21 -1.76 11.47 24.70
CA ASP A 21 -1.67 10.04 25.00
C ASP A 21 -2.75 9.23 24.27
N ILE A 22 -2.32 8.07 23.74
CA ILE A 22 -3.20 7.09 23.09
C ILE A 22 -3.88 6.26 24.18
N THR A 23 -5.21 6.27 24.17
CA THR A 23 -6.05 5.52 25.10
C THR A 23 -6.57 4.22 24.48
N GLY A 24 -7.14 3.35 25.31
CA GLY A 24 -7.80 2.13 24.84
C GLY A 24 -8.98 2.39 23.90
N ASP A 25 -9.65 3.55 24.01
CA ASP A 25 -10.73 3.94 23.11
C ASP A 25 -10.23 4.32 21.72
N ASP A 26 -9.05 4.94 21.61
CA ASP A 26 -8.40 5.28 20.34
C ASP A 26 -8.05 4.01 19.53
N LEU A 27 -7.67 2.94 20.25
CA LEU A 27 -7.35 1.65 19.63
C LEU A 27 -8.57 0.91 19.09
N LYS A 28 -9.80 1.26 19.49
CA LYS A 28 -11.01 0.65 18.91
C LYS A 28 -11.17 0.97 17.43
N ALA A 29 -10.64 2.11 16.97
CA ALA A 29 -10.64 2.51 15.57
C ALA A 29 -9.37 2.08 14.82
N ALA A 30 -8.34 1.60 15.52
CA ALA A 30 -7.07 1.22 14.92
C ALA A 30 -7.23 -0.07 14.09
N GLN A 31 -6.88 0.01 12.81
CA GLN A 31 -6.80 -1.17 11.94
C GLN A 31 -5.41 -1.78 12.03
N ARG A 32 -5.35 -3.10 12.27
CA ARG A 32 -4.09 -3.85 12.33
C ARG A 32 -3.49 -4.01 10.93
N GLY A 33 -2.17 -3.91 10.85
CA GLY A 33 -1.39 -4.18 9.63
C GLY A 33 -1.01 -2.92 8.85
N ARG A 34 -0.27 -3.09 7.75
CA ARG A 34 0.04 -1.99 6.84
C ARG A 34 -1.24 -1.60 6.10
N PRO A 35 -1.55 -0.29 5.98
CA PRO A 35 -2.63 0.17 5.11
C PRO A 35 -2.52 -0.46 3.73
N ALA A 36 -3.65 -0.91 3.18
CA ALA A 36 -3.67 -1.49 1.85
C ALA A 36 -3.18 -0.47 0.83
N LEU A 37 -2.38 -0.92 -0.14
CA LEU A 37 -1.92 -0.04 -1.21
C LEU A 37 -3.12 0.57 -1.94
N PRO A 38 -3.11 1.89 -2.23
CA PRO A 38 -4.14 2.52 -3.04
C PRO A 38 -4.35 1.78 -4.37
N PRO A 39 -5.59 1.64 -4.89
CA PRO A 39 -5.88 0.84 -6.07
C PRO A 39 -5.00 1.17 -7.29
N ASN A 40 -4.71 2.45 -7.51
CA ASN A 40 -3.87 2.95 -8.60
C ASN A 40 -2.38 2.62 -8.45
N LYS A 41 -1.92 2.24 -7.25
CA LYS A 41 -0.54 1.81 -6.99
C LYS A 41 -0.38 0.28 -7.02
N ARG A 42 -1.48 -0.48 -7.09
CA ARG A 42 -1.43 -1.94 -7.11
C ARG A 42 -0.93 -2.43 -8.47
N LYS A 43 0.02 -3.38 -8.46
CA LYS A 43 0.41 -4.11 -9.67
C LYS A 43 -0.78 -4.94 -10.17
N ARG A 44 -0.92 -5.06 -11.50
CA ARG A 44 -1.90 -5.95 -12.13
C ARG A 44 -1.22 -7.25 -12.54
N ARG A 45 -1.90 -8.38 -12.36
CA ARG A 45 -1.43 -9.68 -12.86
C ARG A 45 -1.68 -9.76 -14.36
N VAL A 46 -0.64 -10.11 -15.10
CA VAL A 46 -0.68 -10.35 -16.55
C VAL A 46 -0.05 -11.72 -16.79
N ASN A 47 -0.65 -12.53 -17.66
CA ASN A 47 -0.09 -13.82 -18.06
C ASN A 47 0.62 -13.66 -19.41
N LEU A 48 1.89 -14.03 -19.47
CA LEU A 48 2.73 -14.02 -20.67
C LEU A 48 3.47 -15.35 -20.74
N MET A 49 3.68 -15.86 -21.95
CA MET A 49 4.59 -16.99 -22.18
C MET A 49 5.96 -16.40 -22.56
N LEU A 50 7.01 -16.84 -21.87
CA LEU A 50 8.39 -16.45 -22.12
C LEU A 50 9.20 -17.71 -22.42
N ASP A 51 10.26 -17.54 -23.19
CA ASP A 51 11.16 -18.65 -23.50
C ASP A 51 11.85 -19.17 -22.22
N PRO A 52 12.14 -20.49 -22.12
CA PRO A 52 12.67 -21.09 -20.91
C PRO A 52 13.94 -20.41 -20.39
N GLU A 53 14.88 -20.07 -21.26
CA GLU A 53 16.14 -19.40 -20.95
C GLU A 53 15.93 -17.99 -20.38
N VAL A 54 14.89 -17.29 -20.82
CA VAL A 54 14.52 -15.97 -20.29
C VAL A 54 14.00 -16.11 -18.86
N ILE A 55 13.18 -17.14 -18.60
CA ILE A 55 12.68 -17.43 -17.24
C ILE A 55 13.84 -17.78 -16.30
N GLU A 56 14.81 -18.56 -16.77
CA GLU A 56 16.00 -18.91 -15.99
C GLU A 56 16.86 -17.67 -15.68
N GLY A 57 17.10 -16.82 -16.67
CA GLY A 57 17.80 -15.54 -16.48
C GLY A 57 17.09 -14.65 -15.45
N LEU A 58 15.77 -14.49 -15.55
CA LEU A 58 14.99 -13.69 -14.60
C LEU A 58 15.01 -14.28 -13.18
N LYS A 59 14.99 -15.61 -13.04
CA LYS A 59 15.11 -16.27 -11.73
C LYS A 59 16.46 -16.01 -11.06
N ALA A 60 17.54 -15.95 -11.84
CA ALA A 60 18.89 -15.69 -11.32
C ALA A 60 19.04 -14.27 -10.75
N GLU A 61 18.32 -13.27 -11.26
CA GLU A 61 18.29 -11.92 -10.70
C GLU A 61 17.51 -11.79 -9.38
N GLY A 62 16.75 -12.82 -9.00
CA GLY A 62 15.94 -12.84 -7.80
C GLY A 62 14.52 -12.30 -8.02
N ASN A 63 14.30 -10.99 -7.82
CA ASN A 63 12.94 -10.43 -7.87
C ASN A 63 12.45 -10.22 -9.31
N MET A 64 12.03 -11.31 -9.95
CA MET A 64 11.54 -11.34 -11.34
C MET A 64 10.52 -10.24 -11.66
N SER A 65 9.55 -10.02 -10.77
CA SER A 65 8.49 -9.02 -10.99
C SER A 65 8.98 -7.57 -10.89
N ALA A 66 10.10 -7.32 -10.21
CA ALA A 66 10.73 -6.01 -10.21
C ALA A 66 11.58 -5.82 -11.47
N SER A 67 12.42 -6.81 -11.80
CA SER A 67 13.27 -6.79 -13.01
C SER A 67 12.46 -6.61 -14.28
N VAL A 68 11.46 -7.47 -14.52
CA VAL A 68 10.59 -7.39 -15.70
C VAL A 68 9.93 -6.02 -15.81
N ASN A 69 9.42 -5.50 -14.69
CA ASN A 69 8.71 -4.24 -14.69
C ASN A 69 9.64 -3.04 -14.94
N ASN A 70 10.91 -3.11 -14.54
CA ASN A 70 11.90 -2.08 -14.84
C ASN A 70 12.32 -2.13 -16.32
N ILE A 71 12.61 -3.32 -16.86
CA ILE A 71 12.95 -3.51 -18.28
C ILE A 71 11.81 -3.01 -19.18
N LEU A 72 10.56 -3.34 -18.84
CA LEU A 72 9.40 -2.87 -19.60
C LEU A 72 9.23 -1.36 -19.50
N ARG A 73 9.49 -0.74 -18.35
CA ARG A 73 9.44 0.71 -18.21
C ARG A 73 10.47 1.40 -19.07
N GLU A 74 11.72 0.97 -18.99
CA GLU A 74 12.81 1.50 -19.80
C GLU A 74 12.49 1.37 -21.30
N LYS A 75 12.01 0.20 -21.73
CA LYS A 75 11.62 -0.06 -23.12
C LYS A 75 10.46 0.80 -23.60
N LEU A 76 9.52 1.14 -22.71
CA LEU A 76 8.33 1.94 -23.01
C LEU A 76 8.52 3.45 -22.73
N GLY A 77 9.66 3.87 -22.18
CA GLY A 77 9.92 5.26 -21.79
C GLY A 77 9.07 5.74 -20.61
N LEU A 78 8.81 4.87 -19.63
CA LEU A 78 7.97 5.12 -18.44
C LEU A 78 8.76 5.26 -17.14
#